data_AF-A0A0N5A1R9-F1
#
_entry.id   AF-A0A0N5A1R9-F1
#
_cell.length_a   1.000
_cell.length_b   1.000
_cell.length_c   1.000
_cell.angle_alpha   90.00
_cell.angle_beta   90.00
_cell.angle_gamma   90.00
#
_symmetry.space_group_name_H-M   'P 1'
#
loop_
_entity.id
_entity.type
_entity.pdbx_description
1 polymer ?
#
loop_
_entity_poly.entity_id
_entity_poly.type
_entity_poly.pdbx_seq_one_letter_code
_entity_poly.pdbx_strand_id
1 'polypeptide(L)'
;MFVEDSIKTITTTDLQYFNDVDRKTGEYIDYAIKEKYLKWDFLFIYFLGLDQGGHFLNSDNDELMKMKLDELDDYVVKIYNDMSMKDENFIIIVTGDHGMTRHGSHGGSDRTETESAFLISFNNKMFNEKFDNNFINQIDITPTILNLFGIDRTSDSIGITYDFTFNFFERSYMMNL
;
A
#
# COMPACT_ATOMS: atom_id res chain seq x y z
N MET A 1 -3.79 22.08 8.58
CA MET A 1 -4.78 22.59 7.60
C MET A 1 -4.37 21.98 6.27
N PHE A 2 -5.25 21.20 5.66
CA PHE A 2 -5.00 20.52 4.38
C PHE A 2 -4.65 21.55 3.28
N VAL A 3 -3.80 21.16 2.34
CA VAL A 3 -3.45 21.98 1.17
C VAL A 3 -4.61 21.99 0.15
N GLU A 4 -4.61 22.99 -0.73
CA GLU A 4 -5.44 22.96 -1.94
C GLU A 4 -5.00 21.78 -2.81
N ASP A 5 -5.95 20.98 -3.32
CA ASP A 5 -5.72 19.68 -3.97
C ASP A 5 -4.98 18.64 -3.08
N SER A 6 -5.44 18.50 -1.82
CA SER A 6 -4.84 17.62 -0.80
C SER A 6 -4.78 16.13 -1.16
N ILE A 7 -5.63 15.66 -2.08
CA ILE A 7 -5.72 14.25 -2.45
C ILE A 7 -5.20 14.07 -3.87
N LYS A 8 -4.23 13.17 -4.03
CA LYS A 8 -3.70 12.74 -5.33
C LYS A 8 -3.80 11.24 -5.49
N THR A 9 -4.01 10.83 -6.73
CA THR A 9 -4.13 9.42 -7.11
C THR A 9 -3.22 9.15 -8.28
N ILE A 10 -2.38 8.13 -8.14
CA ILE A 10 -1.57 7.57 -9.21
C ILE A 10 -2.11 6.17 -9.47
N THR A 11 -2.72 5.99 -10.63
CA THR A 11 -3.14 4.68 -11.11
C THR A 11 -2.77 4.59 -12.57
N THR A 12 -2.22 3.45 -12.97
CA THR A 12 -2.01 3.15 -14.38
C THR A 12 -2.67 1.80 -14.67
N THR A 13 -3.39 1.76 -15.79
CA THR A 13 -4.08 0.55 -16.27
C THR A 13 -3.42 0.06 -17.55
N ASP A 14 -2.10 0.25 -17.68
CA ASP A 14 -1.37 -0.12 -18.89
C ASP A 14 -1.11 -1.65 -18.90
N LEU A 15 -2.17 -2.38 -19.20
CA LEU A 15 -2.24 -3.85 -19.17
C LEU A 15 -1.40 -4.53 -20.26
N GLN A 16 -0.85 -3.76 -21.21
CA GLN A 16 -0.34 -4.32 -22.46
C GLN A 16 1.01 -5.04 -22.27
N TYR A 17 1.81 -4.66 -21.28
CA TYR A 17 3.16 -5.18 -21.09
C TYR A 17 3.49 -5.44 -19.63
N PHE A 18 3.57 -6.71 -19.25
CA PHE A 18 3.88 -7.15 -17.87
C PHE A 18 5.14 -6.49 -17.29
N ASN A 19 6.21 -6.37 -18.09
CA ASN A 19 7.46 -5.76 -17.64
C ASN A 19 7.36 -4.24 -17.42
N ASP A 20 6.36 -3.58 -17.99
CA ASP A 20 6.22 -2.11 -17.96
C ASP A 20 5.04 -1.64 -17.10
N VAL A 21 4.19 -2.57 -16.63
CA VAL A 21 2.92 -2.23 -15.96
C VAL A 21 3.13 -1.31 -14.76
N ASP A 22 4.14 -1.57 -13.92
CA ASP A 22 4.45 -0.73 -12.76
C ASP A 22 5.43 0.39 -13.10
N ARG A 23 6.22 0.27 -14.18
CA ARG A 23 7.15 1.32 -14.63
C ARG A 23 6.45 2.65 -14.84
N LYS A 24 5.27 2.65 -15.47
CA LYS A 24 4.49 3.86 -15.71
C LYS A 24 3.98 4.47 -14.40
N THR A 25 3.52 3.64 -13.46
CA THR A 25 3.19 4.08 -12.10
C THR A 25 4.42 4.73 -11.44
N GLY A 26 5.59 4.12 -11.58
CA GLY A 26 6.88 4.66 -11.15
C GLY A 26 7.22 6.04 -11.70
N GLU A 27 7.01 6.27 -13.00
CA GLU A 27 7.24 7.58 -13.62
C GLU A 27 6.36 8.69 -13.00
N TYR A 28 5.09 8.37 -12.68
CA TYR A 28 4.21 9.30 -11.98
C TYR A 28 4.58 9.50 -10.51
N ILE A 29 5.11 8.47 -9.84
CA ILE A 29 5.63 8.60 -8.47
C ILE A 29 6.76 9.62 -8.46
N ASP A 30 7.70 9.54 -9.41
CA ASP A 30 8.82 10.49 -9.51
C ASP A 30 8.36 11.92 -9.63
N TYR A 31 7.32 12.15 -10.43
CA TYR A 31 6.71 13.46 -10.57
C TYR A 31 6.04 13.90 -9.26
N ALA A 32 5.27 13.04 -8.61
CA ALA A 32 4.51 13.39 -7.42
C ALA A 32 5.38 13.66 -6.18
N ILE A 33 6.53 12.98 -6.04
CA ILE A 33 7.40 13.13 -4.87
C ILE A 33 8.46 14.22 -5.05
N LYS A 34 9.03 14.38 -6.26
CA LYS A 34 10.11 15.36 -6.53
C LYS A 34 9.60 16.76 -6.84
N GLU A 35 8.39 16.90 -7.37
CA GLU A 35 7.92 18.21 -7.79
C GLU A 35 7.50 19.07 -6.61
N LYS A 36 8.29 20.12 -6.37
CA LYS A 36 8.04 21.12 -5.32
C LYS A 36 6.66 21.78 -5.41
N TYR A 37 6.05 21.76 -6.60
CA TYR A 37 4.73 22.35 -6.86
C TYR A 37 3.57 21.36 -6.69
N LEU A 38 3.84 20.05 -6.61
CA LEU A 38 2.82 19.07 -6.28
C LEU A 38 2.75 18.87 -4.76
N LYS A 39 1.94 19.70 -4.11
CA LYS A 39 1.55 19.45 -2.72
C LYS A 39 0.40 18.45 -2.63
N TRP A 40 0.41 17.61 -1.60
CA TRP A 40 -0.65 16.67 -1.26
C TRP A 40 -0.53 16.35 0.23
N ASP A 41 -1.66 16.06 0.88
CA ASP A 41 -1.70 15.51 2.23
C ASP A 41 -2.01 14.00 2.21
N PHE A 42 -2.59 13.51 1.11
CA PHE A 42 -2.88 12.11 0.86
C PHE A 42 -2.55 11.72 -0.58
N LEU A 43 -1.65 10.76 -0.76
CA LEU A 43 -1.28 10.20 -2.05
C LEU A 43 -1.66 8.72 -2.10
N PHE A 44 -2.61 8.38 -2.96
CA PHE A 44 -3.00 7.00 -3.25
C PHE A 44 -2.25 6.50 -4.47
N ILE A 45 -1.57 5.36 -4.36
CA ILE A 45 -0.80 4.76 -5.45
C ILE A 45 -1.29 3.33 -5.64
N TYR A 46 -1.62 2.97 -6.88
CA TYR A 46 -2.09 1.64 -7.25
C TYR A 46 -1.07 0.95 -8.17
N PHE A 47 -0.61 -0.23 -7.77
CA PHE A 47 0.27 -1.10 -8.54
C PHE A 47 -0.50 -2.34 -9.03
N LEU A 48 -0.21 -2.78 -10.24
CA LEU A 48 -0.94 -3.88 -10.90
C LEU A 48 -0.06 -5.10 -11.19
N GLY A 49 1.27 -4.96 -11.14
CA GLY A 49 2.17 -6.02 -11.61
C GLY A 49 2.12 -7.32 -10.80
N LEU A 50 1.80 -7.28 -9.50
CA LEU A 50 1.64 -8.50 -8.69
C LEU A 50 0.41 -9.30 -9.08
N ASP A 51 -0.74 -8.64 -9.28
CA ASP A 51 -1.97 -9.31 -9.74
C ASP A 51 -1.76 -9.91 -11.14
N GLN A 52 -1.26 -9.10 -12.08
CA GLN A 52 -0.99 -9.55 -13.44
C GLN A 52 0.04 -10.69 -13.47
N GLY A 53 1.07 -10.64 -12.62
CA GLY A 53 2.07 -11.69 -12.50
C GLY A 53 1.48 -13.00 -11.98
N GLY A 54 0.62 -12.90 -10.96
CA GLY A 54 -0.13 -14.03 -10.42
C GLY A 54 -1.00 -14.71 -11.48
N HIS A 55 -1.79 -13.94 -12.24
CA HIS A 55 -2.62 -14.48 -13.33
C HIS A 55 -1.80 -15.11 -14.46
N PHE A 56 -0.68 -14.48 -14.85
CA PHE A 56 0.09 -14.91 -16.02
C PHE A 56 0.89 -16.21 -15.78
N LEU A 57 1.35 -16.44 -14.55
CA LEU A 57 2.33 -17.49 -14.25
C LEU A 57 1.91 -18.47 -13.17
N ASN A 58 0.74 -18.24 -12.59
CA ASN A 58 0.33 -18.76 -11.30
C ASN A 58 1.17 -18.18 -10.15
N SER A 59 0.59 -18.05 -8.95
CA SER A 59 1.27 -17.44 -7.81
C SER A 59 2.46 -18.24 -7.29
N ASP A 60 2.61 -19.51 -7.69
CA ASP A 60 3.68 -20.42 -7.24
C ASP A 60 4.97 -20.28 -8.09
N ASN A 61 5.01 -19.40 -9.09
CA ASN A 61 6.23 -19.15 -9.87
C ASN A 61 7.11 -18.10 -9.19
N ASP A 62 8.08 -18.57 -8.41
CA ASP A 62 8.90 -17.76 -7.51
C ASP A 62 9.72 -16.66 -8.21
N GLU A 63 10.19 -16.84 -9.45
CA GLU A 63 11.18 -15.91 -10.04
C GLU A 63 10.54 -14.57 -10.45
N LEU A 64 9.46 -14.61 -11.24
CA LEU A 64 8.81 -13.40 -11.74
C LEU A 64 7.97 -12.70 -10.67
N MET A 65 7.34 -13.48 -9.76
CA MET A 65 6.70 -12.91 -8.58
C MET A 65 7.72 -12.20 -7.69
N LYS A 66 8.90 -12.80 -7.49
CA LYS A 66 9.99 -12.13 -6.78
C LYS A 66 10.45 -10.86 -7.50
N MET A 67 10.63 -10.89 -8.82
CA MET A 67 10.99 -9.68 -9.56
C MET A 67 9.97 -8.55 -9.37
N LYS A 68 8.66 -8.87 -9.35
CA LYS A 68 7.61 -7.87 -9.10
C LYS A 68 7.53 -7.39 -7.65
N LEU A 69 7.81 -8.27 -6.69
CA LEU A 69 7.97 -7.88 -5.30
C LEU A 69 9.17 -6.96 -5.10
N ASP A 70 10.31 -7.27 -5.72
CA ASP A 70 11.53 -6.46 -5.68
C ASP A 70 11.27 -5.08 -6.33
N GLU A 71 10.54 -5.03 -7.46
CA GLU A 71 10.13 -3.77 -8.12
C GLU A 71 9.22 -2.92 -7.22
N LEU A 72 8.24 -3.52 -6.54
CA LEU A 72 7.38 -2.82 -5.59
C LEU A 72 8.19 -2.30 -4.39
N ASP A 73 9.11 -3.10 -3.85
CA ASP A 73 9.98 -2.71 -2.73
C ASP A 73 10.84 -1.50 -3.10
N ASP A 74 11.44 -1.49 -4.30
CA ASP A 74 12.22 -0.35 -4.81
C ASP A 74 11.40 0.94 -4.83
N TYR A 75 10.12 0.89 -5.25
CA TYR A 75 9.25 2.06 -5.23
C TYR A 75 8.91 2.52 -3.81
N VAL A 76 8.60 1.59 -2.90
CA VAL A 76 8.30 1.91 -1.50
C VAL A 76 9.52 2.55 -0.82
N VAL A 77 10.71 1.97 -0.99
CA VAL A 77 11.98 2.50 -0.48
C VAL A 77 12.26 3.89 -1.04
N LYS A 78 12.00 4.10 -2.34
CA LYS A 78 12.17 5.41 -2.99
C LYS A 78 11.25 6.48 -2.40
N ILE A 79 9.96 6.17 -2.23
CA ILE A 79 8.99 7.09 -1.61
C ILE A 79 9.42 7.42 -0.19
N TYR A 80 9.76 6.40 0.61
CA TYR A 80 10.21 6.59 1.98
C TYR A 80 11.45 7.50 2.04
N ASN A 81 12.46 7.26 1.20
CA ASN A 81 13.70 8.04 1.21
C ASN A 81 13.44 9.51 0.86
N ASP A 82 12.60 9.78 -0.14
CA ASP A 82 12.22 11.14 -0.52
C ASP A 82 11.44 11.85 0.59
N MET A 83 10.46 11.17 1.19
CA MET A 83 9.70 11.71 2.32
C MET A 83 10.56 11.95 3.56
N SER A 84 11.54 11.07 3.84
CA SER A 84 12.46 11.22 4.97
C SER A 84 13.42 12.41 4.83
N MET A 85 13.61 12.93 3.62
CA MET A 85 14.38 14.16 3.37
C MET A 85 13.54 15.42 3.56
N LYS A 86 12.22 15.31 3.63
CA LYS A 86 11.30 16.42 3.89
C LYS A 86 11.16 16.59 5.41
N ASP A 87 11.13 17.83 5.87
CA ASP A 87 10.94 18.17 7.30
C ASP A 87 9.44 18.15 7.67
N GLU A 88 8.77 17.04 7.36
CA GLU A 88 7.33 16.85 7.53
C GLU A 88 7.04 15.46 8.12
N ASN A 89 6.00 15.34 8.94
CA ASN A 89 5.54 14.03 9.41
C ASN A 89 4.78 13.32 8.29
N PHE A 90 4.99 12.02 8.14
CA PHE A 90 4.30 11.23 7.13
C PHE A 90 4.01 9.80 7.62
N ILE A 91 3.05 9.17 6.97
CA ILE A 91 2.66 7.79 7.20
C ILE A 91 2.66 7.09 5.85
N ILE A 92 3.31 5.93 5.76
CA ILE A 92 3.25 5.06 4.59
C ILE A 92 2.47 3.81 4.98
N ILE A 93 1.41 3.53 4.22
CA ILE A 93 0.64 2.29 4.33
C ILE A 93 0.79 1.54 3.01
N VAL A 94 1.21 0.28 3.07
CA VAL A 94 1.25 -0.63 1.92
C VAL A 94 0.29 -1.76 2.20
N THR A 95 -0.64 -2.00 1.27
CA THR A 95 -1.68 -3.01 1.45
C THR A 95 -2.10 -3.63 0.12
N GLY A 96 -2.57 -4.88 0.16
CA GLY A 96 -3.27 -5.53 -0.95
C GLY A 96 -4.77 -5.56 -0.72
N ASP A 97 -5.54 -5.44 -1.79
CA ASP A 97 -7.00 -5.61 -1.80
C ASP A 97 -7.42 -7.09 -1.76
N HIS A 98 -6.58 -8.00 -2.26
CA HIS A 98 -6.78 -9.44 -2.15
C HIS A 98 -5.47 -10.22 -2.17
N GLY A 99 -5.57 -11.51 -1.88
CA GLY A 99 -4.52 -12.50 -2.14
C GLY A 99 -4.76 -13.24 -3.48
N MET A 100 -4.03 -14.32 -3.72
CA MET A 100 -4.11 -15.10 -4.94
C MET A 100 -3.98 -16.60 -4.63
N THR A 101 -4.79 -17.44 -5.28
CA THR A 101 -4.61 -18.89 -5.24
C THR A 101 -3.34 -19.30 -5.97
N ARG A 102 -2.84 -20.50 -5.64
CA ARG A 102 -1.72 -21.18 -6.32
C ARG A 102 -1.85 -21.29 -7.83
N HIS A 103 -3.05 -21.17 -8.38
CA HIS A 103 -3.35 -21.24 -9.82
C HIS A 103 -3.53 -19.86 -10.45
N GLY A 104 -3.13 -18.79 -9.75
CA GLY A 104 -3.25 -17.43 -10.29
C GLY A 104 -4.69 -16.96 -10.41
N SER A 105 -5.60 -17.45 -9.57
CA SER A 105 -6.99 -17.00 -9.52
C SER A 105 -7.33 -16.38 -8.17
N HIS A 106 -8.30 -15.48 -8.14
CA HIS A 106 -8.83 -14.84 -6.93
C HIS A 106 -10.33 -14.54 -7.12
N GLY A 107 -11.00 -14.09 -6.05
CA GLY A 107 -12.43 -13.74 -6.04
C GLY A 107 -13.33 -14.77 -5.34
N GLY A 108 -12.76 -15.88 -4.87
CA GLY A 108 -13.38 -16.80 -3.93
C GLY A 108 -13.23 -16.37 -2.47
N SER A 109 -13.46 -17.32 -1.57
CA SER A 109 -13.41 -17.14 -0.11
C SER A 109 -12.28 -17.93 0.53
N ASP A 110 -11.36 -18.48 -0.27
CA ASP A 110 -10.25 -19.23 0.29
C ASP A 110 -9.27 -18.29 0.97
N ARG A 111 -8.65 -18.78 2.04
CA ARG A 111 -7.70 -18.02 2.85
C ARG A 111 -6.61 -17.34 2.01
N THR A 112 -6.11 -18.02 0.97
CA THR A 112 -5.09 -17.49 0.06
C THR A 112 -5.60 -16.34 -0.81
N GLU A 113 -6.92 -16.21 -1.02
CA GLU A 113 -7.57 -15.15 -1.79
C GLU A 113 -7.99 -13.98 -0.91
N THR A 114 -8.38 -14.27 0.35
CA THR A 114 -8.87 -13.24 1.27
C THR A 114 -7.77 -12.61 2.12
N GLU A 115 -6.63 -13.31 2.29
CA GLU A 115 -5.49 -12.78 3.04
C GLU A 115 -4.56 -11.94 2.15
N SER A 116 -4.27 -10.71 2.58
CA SER A 116 -3.32 -9.81 1.92
C SER A 116 -2.38 -9.15 2.93
N ALA A 117 -1.34 -8.47 2.44
CA ALA A 117 -0.40 -7.76 3.31
C ALA A 117 -1.00 -6.44 3.82
N PHE A 118 -0.64 -6.05 5.04
CA PHE A 118 -0.80 -4.69 5.57
C PHE A 118 0.48 -4.27 6.28
N LEU A 119 1.14 -3.23 5.78
CA LEU A 119 2.33 -2.65 6.37
C LEU A 119 2.04 -1.19 6.70
N ILE A 120 2.45 -0.75 7.88
CA ILE A 120 2.37 0.67 8.26
C ILE A 120 3.69 1.16 8.86
N SER A 121 4.16 2.31 8.37
CA SER A 121 5.36 3.00 8.82
C SER A 121 5.05 4.48 9.11
N PHE A 122 5.70 5.02 10.14
CA PHE A 122 5.57 6.40 10.59
C PHE A 122 6.94 7.11 10.55
N ASN A 123 7.01 8.24 9.85
CA ASN A 123 8.19 9.10 9.77
C ASN A 123 9.47 8.32 9.36
N ASN A 124 10.63 8.76 9.86
CA ASN A 124 11.96 8.23 9.54
C ASN A 124 12.25 6.85 10.17
N LYS A 125 11.27 5.95 10.22
CA LYS A 125 11.44 4.54 10.57
C LYS A 125 10.99 3.64 9.42
N MET A 126 11.95 3.10 8.66
CA MET A 126 11.72 2.05 7.64
C MET A 126 11.00 0.87 8.30
N PHE A 127 10.20 0.11 7.54
CA PHE A 127 9.48 -1.06 8.07
C PHE A 127 10.42 -2.05 8.80
N ASN A 128 10.18 -2.32 10.09
CA ASN A 128 10.86 -3.40 10.82
C ASN A 128 10.47 -4.75 10.23
N GLU A 129 11.40 -5.72 10.29
CA GLU A 129 11.15 -7.14 9.99
C GLU A 129 10.23 -7.83 11.03
N LYS A 130 9.72 -7.10 12.03
CA LYS A 130 8.86 -7.66 13.07
C LYS A 130 7.43 -7.78 12.58
N PHE A 131 7.11 -8.98 12.12
CA PHE A 131 5.75 -9.38 11.83
C PHE A 131 4.93 -9.50 13.11
N ASP A 132 3.78 -8.82 13.13
CA ASP A 132 2.76 -9.01 14.15
C ASP A 132 1.79 -10.09 13.65
N ASN A 133 1.60 -11.15 14.42
CA ASN A 133 0.67 -12.24 14.06
C ASN A 133 -0.81 -11.84 14.25
N ASN A 134 -1.07 -10.57 14.56
CA ASN A 134 -2.40 -10.01 14.63
C ASN A 134 -3.00 -9.81 13.23
N PHE A 135 -4.32 -9.91 13.17
CA PHE A 135 -5.11 -9.68 11.96
C PHE A 135 -5.81 -8.33 12.03
N ILE A 136 -5.98 -7.70 10.87
CA ILE A 136 -6.75 -6.48 10.68
C ILE A 136 -7.73 -6.72 9.54
N ASN A 137 -9.01 -6.37 9.71
CA ASN A 137 -9.95 -6.52 8.62
C ASN A 137 -9.78 -5.36 7.62
N GLN A 138 -9.99 -5.59 6.32
CA GLN A 138 -9.85 -4.52 5.33
C GLN A 138 -10.78 -3.33 5.62
N ILE A 139 -11.97 -3.62 6.15
CA ILE A 139 -12.96 -2.60 6.56
C ILE A 139 -12.47 -1.68 7.68
N ASP A 140 -11.42 -2.06 8.41
CA ASP A 140 -10.85 -1.31 9.52
C ASP A 140 -9.82 -0.26 9.03
N ILE A 141 -9.37 -0.33 7.77
CA ILE A 141 -8.34 0.57 7.22
C ILE A 141 -8.85 2.01 7.13
N THR A 142 -10.02 2.22 6.52
CA THR A 142 -10.59 3.56 6.36
C THR A 142 -10.79 4.28 7.71
N PRO A 143 -11.51 3.71 8.70
CA PRO A 143 -11.66 4.38 10.00
C PRO A 143 -10.34 4.55 10.76
N THR A 144 -9.34 3.70 10.49
CA THR A 144 -7.99 3.89 11.05
C THR A 144 -7.26 5.07 10.41
N ILE A 145 -7.25 5.18 9.07
CA ILE A 145 -6.66 6.33 8.37
C ILE A 145 -7.34 7.63 8.80
N LEU A 146 -8.67 7.68 8.84
CA LEU A 146 -9.39 8.89 9.27
C LEU A 146 -8.98 9.32 10.68
N ASN A 147 -8.88 8.38 11.63
CA ASN A 147 -8.41 8.67 12.98
C ASN A 147 -6.97 9.23 13.00
N LEU A 148 -6.07 8.71 12.17
CA LEU A 148 -4.68 9.23 12.06
C LEU A 148 -4.65 10.68 11.55
N PHE A 149 -5.62 11.08 10.73
CA PHE A 149 -5.80 12.46 10.27
C PHE A 149 -6.63 13.33 11.24
N GLY A 150 -7.12 12.79 12.36
CA GLY A 150 -8.03 13.48 13.27
C GLY A 150 -9.39 13.79 12.65
N ILE A 151 -9.84 12.98 11.69
CA ILE A 151 -11.13 13.09 11.00
C ILE A 151 -12.09 12.05 11.58
N ASP A 152 -13.31 12.48 11.92
CA ASP A 152 -14.36 11.56 12.36
C ASP A 152 -14.81 10.64 11.21
N ARG A 153 -14.97 9.36 11.52
CA ARG A 153 -15.55 8.39 10.57
C ARG A 153 -17.04 8.66 10.34
N THR A 154 -17.54 8.26 9.17
CA THR A 154 -18.98 8.30 8.89
C THR A 154 -19.73 7.30 9.77
N SER A 155 -21.02 7.58 10.04
CA SER A 155 -21.88 6.70 10.83
C SER A 155 -22.06 5.30 10.24
N ASP A 156 -21.90 5.19 8.92
CA ASP A 156 -22.09 3.94 8.16
C ASP A 156 -20.83 3.08 8.13
N SER A 157 -19.69 3.60 8.60
CA SER A 157 -18.47 2.81 8.77
C SER A 157 -18.70 1.75 9.85
N ILE A 158 -18.57 0.48 9.47
CA ILE A 158 -18.71 -0.66 10.39
C ILE A 158 -17.37 -1.15 10.95
N GLY A 159 -16.25 -0.73 10.34
CA GLY A 159 -14.91 -1.08 10.79
C GLY A 159 -14.53 -0.40 12.10
N ILE A 160 -13.58 -1.00 12.81
CA ILE A 160 -13.01 -0.46 14.04
C ILE A 160 -11.74 0.34 13.76
N THR A 161 -11.46 1.31 14.61
CA THR A 161 -10.24 2.13 14.52
C THR A 161 -9.12 1.46 15.31
N TYR A 162 -7.97 1.24 14.65
CA TYR A 162 -6.75 0.85 15.33
C TYR A 162 -5.92 2.08 15.72
N ASP A 163 -5.53 2.15 16.98
CA ASP A 163 -4.58 3.16 17.46
C ASP A 163 -3.15 2.62 17.35
N PHE A 164 -2.51 2.87 16.21
CA PHE A 164 -1.09 2.57 16.00
C PHE A 164 -0.17 3.63 16.64
N THR A 165 -0.72 4.72 17.19
CA THR A 165 0.06 5.84 17.74
C THR A 165 0.50 5.62 19.18
N PHE A 166 -0.24 4.80 19.94
CA PHE A 166 0.04 4.51 21.36
C PHE A 166 1.37 3.78 21.59
N ASN A 167 2.00 3.33 20.51
CA ASN A 167 3.23 2.57 20.48
C ASN A 167 3.81 2.79 19.08
N PHE A 168 4.52 3.91 18.85
CA PHE A 168 5.23 4.32 17.61
C PHE A 168 6.23 3.24 17.10
N PHE A 169 5.72 2.06 16.84
CA PHE A 169 6.40 0.84 16.48
C PHE A 169 5.78 0.36 15.18
N GLU A 170 6.66 0.13 14.22
CA GLU A 170 6.37 -0.49 12.94
C GLU A 170 5.75 -1.86 13.13
N ARG A 171 4.78 -2.20 12.28
CA ARG A 171 4.11 -3.49 12.32
C ARG A 171 3.67 -3.92 10.92
N SER A 172 3.93 -5.18 10.63
CA SER A 172 3.34 -5.90 9.51
C SER A 172 2.19 -6.74 10.05
N TYR A 173 1.02 -6.63 9.44
CA TYR A 173 -0.18 -7.39 9.78
C TYR A 173 -0.65 -8.18 8.56
N MET A 174 -1.36 -9.28 8.80
CA MET A 174 -2.17 -9.88 7.75
C MET A 174 -3.54 -9.22 7.73
N MET A 175 -4.01 -8.91 6.53
CA MET A 175 -5.37 -8.48 6.31
C MET A 175 -6.27 -9.65 6.02
N ASN A 176 -7.50 -9.59 6.51
CA ASN A 176 -8.59 -10.48 6.11
C ASN A 176 -9.78 -9.64 5.62
N LEU A 177 -10.60 -10.22 4.74
CA LEU A 177 -11.88 -9.64 4.32
C LEU A 177 -12.91 -9.66 5.46
#